data_AF-A0A956EXV1-F1
#
_entry.id   AF-A0A956EXV1-F1
#
_cell.length_a   1.000
_cell.length_b   1.000
_cell.length_c   1.000
_cell.angle_alpha   90.00
_cell.angle_beta   90.00
_cell.angle_gamma   90.00
#
_symmetry.space_group_name_H-M   'P 1'
#
loop_
_entity.id
_entity.type
_entity.pdbx_description
1 polymer ?
#
loop_
_entity_poly.entity_id
_entity_poly.type
_entity_poly.pdbx_seq_one_letter_code
_entity_poly.pdbx_strand_id
1 'polypeptide(L)'
;TDRLGVLAPVLAPGQRVNVWVDVDTGVSGWEVSGAGTRALVLLSPEVYRGFSGEGQALRQLAGSNWEGALPSVRAKLKWQSELDAAALAKELDRPVADVEAALAVLGSRGLVGFDATRGVYFHRELPFDLHQVETLQPRLKAARALVSDGKVRVDGAQREAVVEGSDVQHRVRLLEDGDRCTCRWFAKHQGQRGPCKHILAARILFEGDTDTEQR
;
A
#
# COMPACT_ATOMS: atom_id res chain seq x y z
N THR A 1 12.17 7.29 -14.14
CA THR A 1 13.55 6.76 -14.04
C THR A 1 13.95 6.33 -12.62
N ASP A 2 13.19 6.68 -11.57
CA ASP A 2 13.58 6.43 -10.17
C ASP A 2 13.10 5.09 -9.55
N ARG A 3 12.43 4.22 -10.33
CA ARG A 3 11.74 3.03 -9.78
C ARG A 3 12.68 1.90 -9.34
N LEU A 4 13.89 1.85 -9.90
CA LEU A 4 14.95 0.93 -9.47
C LEU A 4 15.86 1.53 -8.38
N GLY A 5 15.63 2.78 -7.97
CA GLY A 5 16.42 3.45 -6.94
C GLY A 5 16.44 2.70 -5.60
N VAL A 6 15.41 1.88 -5.32
CA VAL A 6 15.34 1.00 -4.15
C VAL A 6 16.46 -0.05 -4.13
N LEU A 7 17.03 -0.42 -5.29
CA LEU A 7 18.17 -1.34 -5.37
C LEU A 7 19.50 -0.63 -5.10
N ALA A 8 19.58 0.69 -5.22
CA ALA A 8 20.85 1.42 -5.08
C ALA A 8 21.59 1.12 -3.76
N PRO A 9 20.94 1.04 -2.59
CA PRO A 9 21.62 0.72 -1.33
C PRO A 9 22.20 -0.71 -1.26
N VAL A 10 21.70 -1.64 -2.08
CA VAL A 10 22.12 -3.04 -2.07
C VAL A 10 23.04 -3.41 -3.23
N LEU A 11 23.27 -2.49 -4.17
CA LEU A 11 24.18 -2.66 -5.30
C LEU A 11 25.64 -2.44 -4.87
N ALA A 12 26.49 -3.43 -5.16
CA ALA A 12 27.92 -3.41 -4.87
C ALA A 12 28.72 -4.07 -6.02
N PRO A 13 30.01 -3.72 -6.19
CA PRO A 13 30.87 -4.38 -7.18
C PRO A 13 30.93 -5.90 -7.00
N GLY A 14 30.98 -6.64 -8.11
CA GLY A 14 31.07 -8.11 -8.11
C GLY A 14 29.75 -8.84 -7.89
N GLN A 15 28.62 -8.13 -7.82
CA GLN A 15 27.29 -8.75 -7.78
C GLN A 15 26.79 -9.13 -9.16
N ARG A 16 25.93 -10.16 -9.21
CA ARG A 16 25.19 -10.57 -10.41
C ARG A 16 23.80 -9.96 -10.38
N VAL A 17 23.35 -9.44 -11.53
CA VAL A 17 21.97 -8.97 -11.73
C VAL A 17 21.26 -9.89 -12.71
N ASN A 18 20.17 -10.51 -12.27
CA ASN A 18 19.26 -11.28 -13.12
C ASN A 18 18.00 -10.44 -13.37
N VAL A 19 17.56 -10.38 -14.63
CA VAL A 19 16.37 -9.62 -15.04
C VAL A 19 15.39 -10.57 -15.71
N TRP A 20 14.17 -10.62 -15.19
CA TRP A 20 13.05 -11.32 -15.82
C TRP A 20 12.08 -10.29 -16.37
N VAL A 21 11.50 -10.60 -17.53
CA VAL A 21 10.47 -9.76 -18.15
C VAL A 21 9.37 -10.68 -18.63
N ASP A 22 8.15 -10.38 -18.22
CA ASP A 22 6.95 -10.92 -18.85
C ASP A 22 6.60 -9.97 -20.01
N VAL A 23 6.79 -10.45 -21.23
CA VAL A 23 6.61 -9.64 -22.45
C VAL A 23 5.16 -9.28 -22.72
N ASP A 24 4.20 -10.07 -22.22
CA ASP A 24 2.78 -9.88 -22.46
C ASP A 24 2.19 -8.85 -21.48
N THR A 25 2.62 -8.92 -20.23
CA THR A 25 2.12 -8.01 -19.19
C THR A 25 2.99 -6.77 -19.03
N GLY A 26 4.27 -6.83 -19.41
CA GLY A 26 5.27 -5.78 -19.20
C GLY A 26 5.83 -5.73 -17.77
N VAL A 27 5.53 -6.73 -16.95
CA VAL A 27 6.08 -6.89 -15.60
C VAL A 27 7.56 -7.24 -15.70
N SER A 28 8.40 -6.67 -14.83
CA SER A 28 9.81 -7.07 -14.73
C SER A 28 10.23 -7.40 -13.31
N GLY A 29 11.08 -8.40 -13.17
CA GLY A 29 11.76 -8.77 -11.93
C GLY A 29 13.24 -8.47 -12.03
N TRP A 30 13.81 -7.90 -10.97
CA TRP A 30 15.22 -7.53 -10.88
C TRP A 30 15.80 -8.16 -9.63
N GLU A 31 16.61 -9.19 -9.79
CA GLU A 31 17.34 -9.82 -8.69
C GLU A 31 18.80 -9.37 -8.72
N VAL A 32 19.27 -8.90 -7.57
CA VAL A 32 20.68 -8.62 -7.30
C VAL A 32 21.17 -9.67 -6.32
N SER A 33 22.27 -10.37 -6.65
CA SER A 33 22.85 -11.43 -5.80
C SER A 33 24.37 -11.24 -5.64
N GLY A 34 24.87 -11.48 -4.42
CA GLY A 34 26.28 -11.28 -4.04
C GLY A 34 26.74 -12.18 -2.89
N ALA A 35 27.78 -11.75 -2.17
CA ALA A 35 28.42 -12.46 -1.05
C ALA A 35 27.49 -12.68 0.16
N GLY A 36 26.47 -13.53 -0.01
CA GLY A 36 25.49 -13.91 1.03
C GLY A 36 24.18 -13.11 1.00
N THR A 37 24.05 -12.09 0.15
CA THR A 37 22.82 -11.28 0.06
C THR A 37 22.13 -11.46 -1.28
N ARG A 38 20.81 -11.47 -1.25
CA ARG A 38 19.96 -11.49 -2.45
C ARG A 38 18.76 -10.58 -2.25
N ALA A 39 18.53 -9.69 -3.20
CA ALA A 39 17.41 -8.75 -3.21
C ALA A 39 16.64 -8.92 -4.51
N LEU A 40 15.32 -9.06 -4.44
CA LEU A 40 14.41 -9.16 -5.59
C LEU A 40 13.44 -7.99 -5.57
N VAL A 41 13.34 -7.27 -6.67
CA VAL A 41 12.35 -6.20 -6.89
C VAL A 41 11.47 -6.58 -8.07
N LEU A 42 10.16 -6.60 -7.85
CA LEU A 42 9.16 -6.76 -8.91
C LEU A 42 8.56 -5.40 -9.25
N LEU A 43 8.59 -5.05 -10.53
CA LEU A 43 8.10 -3.78 -11.06
C LEU A 43 6.91 -4.00 -11.99
N SER A 44 5.79 -3.38 -11.62
CA SER A 44 4.62 -3.33 -12.49
C SER A 44 4.92 -2.44 -13.71
N PRO A 45 4.26 -2.68 -14.86
CA PRO A 45 4.55 -1.94 -16.09
C PRO A 45 4.37 -0.43 -15.90
N GLU A 46 3.32 -0.06 -15.16
CA GLU A 46 2.90 1.32 -14.90
C GLU A 46 2.70 1.53 -13.39
N VAL A 47 2.85 2.77 -12.93
CA VAL A 47 2.76 3.14 -11.51
C VAL A 47 1.35 3.12 -10.93
N TYR A 48 0.33 3.07 -11.79
CA TYR A 48 -1.08 3.04 -11.41
C TYR A 48 -1.72 1.65 -11.55
N ARG A 49 -0.99 0.67 -12.09
CA ARG A 49 -1.42 -0.73 -12.01
C ARG A 49 -1.05 -1.29 -10.65
N GLY A 50 -1.86 -2.22 -10.15
CA GLY A 50 -1.57 -2.90 -8.91
C GLY A 50 -0.35 -3.82 -9.02
N PHE A 51 -0.20 -4.71 -8.05
CA PHE A 51 1.05 -5.45 -7.87
C PHE A 51 1.38 -6.33 -9.08
N SER A 52 2.67 -6.46 -9.39
CA SER A 52 3.13 -7.36 -10.45
C SER A 52 2.68 -8.79 -10.18
N GLY A 53 1.96 -9.40 -11.13
CA GLY A 53 1.37 -10.73 -10.97
C GLY A 53 -0.05 -10.74 -10.36
N GLU A 54 -0.64 -9.58 -10.06
CA GLU A 54 -2.01 -9.46 -9.53
C GLU A 54 -3.04 -10.20 -10.39
N GLY A 55 -2.94 -10.17 -11.73
CA GLY A 55 -3.85 -10.90 -12.61
C GLY A 55 -3.85 -12.43 -12.41
N GLN A 56 -2.71 -13.01 -12.06
CA GLN A 56 -2.61 -14.44 -11.75
C GLN A 56 -3.16 -14.73 -10.34
N ALA A 57 -2.84 -13.86 -9.37
CA ALA A 57 -3.40 -13.94 -8.02
C ALA A 57 -4.93 -13.76 -8.02
N LEU A 58 -5.48 -12.89 -8.88
CA LEU A 58 -6.91 -12.65 -9.02
C LEU A 58 -7.68 -13.89 -9.47
N ARG A 59 -7.11 -14.74 -10.35
CA ARG A 59 -7.74 -16.01 -10.73
C ARG A 59 -7.85 -16.98 -9.55
N GLN A 60 -6.83 -17.03 -8.70
CA GLN A 60 -6.85 -17.87 -7.49
C GLN A 60 -7.77 -17.28 -6.40
N LEU A 61 -7.83 -15.95 -6.29
CA LEU A 61 -8.71 -15.23 -5.36
C LEU A 61 -10.19 -15.27 -5.78
N ALA A 62 -10.48 -15.35 -7.08
CA ALA A 62 -11.85 -15.42 -7.60
C ALA A 62 -12.53 -16.77 -7.33
N GLY A 63 -11.76 -17.83 -7.11
CA GLY A 63 -12.28 -19.11 -6.62
C GLY A 63 -12.60 -19.05 -5.13
N SER A 64 -13.32 -20.05 -4.61
CA SER A 64 -13.64 -20.20 -3.18
C SER A 64 -12.89 -21.37 -2.51
N ASN A 65 -12.04 -22.08 -3.24
CA ASN A 65 -11.36 -23.29 -2.78
C ASN A 65 -10.33 -23.02 -1.66
N TRP A 66 -9.83 -21.78 -1.55
CA TRP A 66 -8.94 -21.37 -0.47
C TRP A 66 -9.64 -21.19 0.89
N GLU A 67 -10.96 -20.97 0.92
CA GLU A 67 -11.68 -20.59 2.15
C GLU A 67 -11.54 -21.64 3.26
N GLY A 68 -11.66 -22.92 2.91
CA GLY A 68 -11.52 -24.02 3.87
C GLY A 68 -10.07 -24.30 4.30
N ALA A 69 -9.09 -24.01 3.43
CA ALA A 69 -7.68 -24.21 3.71
C ALA A 69 -7.03 -23.05 4.48
N LEU A 70 -7.55 -21.83 4.31
CA LEU A 70 -6.93 -20.60 4.79
C LEU A 70 -6.66 -20.59 6.31
N PRO A 71 -7.59 -20.96 7.22
CA PRO A 71 -7.31 -20.95 8.65
C PRO A 71 -6.19 -21.93 9.02
N SER A 72 -6.20 -23.14 8.45
CA SER A 72 -5.18 -24.16 8.70
C SER A 72 -3.80 -23.79 8.17
N VAL A 73 -3.73 -23.21 6.96
CA VAL A 73 -2.46 -22.75 6.37
C VAL A 73 -1.90 -21.57 7.16
N ARG A 74 -2.76 -20.60 7.52
CA ARG A 74 -2.35 -19.44 8.34
C ARG A 74 -1.78 -19.86 9.68
N ALA A 75 -2.37 -20.86 10.34
CA ALA A 75 -1.88 -21.38 11.63
C ALA A 75 -0.49 -22.03 11.55
N LYS A 76 -0.02 -22.40 10.35
CA LYS A 76 1.33 -22.96 10.13
C LYS A 76 2.39 -21.88 9.93
N LEU A 77 2.04 -20.61 9.78
CA LEU A 77 3.00 -19.52 9.60
C LEU A 77 3.78 -19.25 10.91
N LYS A 78 5.11 -19.44 10.86
CA LYS A 78 6.05 -19.37 12.00
C LYS A 78 7.45 -18.88 11.56
N TRP A 79 7.50 -17.74 10.88
CA TRP A 79 8.70 -17.11 10.32
C TRP A 79 9.64 -18.03 9.51
N GLN A 80 9.09 -19.01 8.78
CA GLN A 80 9.90 -19.91 7.95
C GLN A 80 10.42 -19.21 6.69
N SER A 81 11.69 -19.45 6.36
CA SER A 81 12.32 -19.01 5.12
C SER A 81 11.83 -19.78 3.88
N GLU A 82 11.05 -20.84 4.08
CA GLU A 82 10.51 -21.69 3.03
C GLU A 82 9.21 -22.34 3.50
N LEU A 83 8.21 -22.32 2.63
CA LEU A 83 6.90 -22.92 2.77
C LEU A 83 6.66 -23.74 1.50
N ASP A 84 6.86 -25.05 1.61
CA ASP A 84 6.56 -26.01 0.56
C ASP A 84 5.05 -26.32 0.60
N ALA A 85 4.34 -25.94 -0.46
CA ALA A 85 2.90 -26.14 -0.58
C ALA A 85 2.51 -27.62 -0.58
N ALA A 86 3.32 -28.50 -1.18
CA ALA A 86 3.05 -29.94 -1.21
C ALA A 86 3.27 -30.59 0.16
N ALA A 87 4.31 -30.19 0.88
CA ALA A 87 4.54 -30.64 2.24
C ALA A 87 3.41 -30.20 3.19
N LEU A 88 2.99 -28.93 3.09
CA LEU A 88 1.87 -28.40 3.87
C LEU A 88 0.55 -29.10 3.53
N ALA A 89 0.29 -29.35 2.25
CA ALA A 89 -0.89 -30.09 1.80
C ALA A 89 -0.97 -31.49 2.41
N LYS A 90 0.17 -32.21 2.44
CA LYS A 90 0.25 -33.52 3.09
C LYS A 90 0.05 -33.44 4.60
N GLU A 91 0.64 -32.45 5.27
CA GLU A 91 0.49 -32.27 6.72
C GLU A 91 -0.94 -31.92 7.13
N LEU A 92 -1.63 -31.13 6.30
CA LEU A 92 -2.97 -30.61 6.57
C LEU A 92 -4.09 -31.51 6.01
N ASP A 93 -3.74 -32.59 5.32
CA ASP A 93 -4.67 -33.47 4.59
C ASP A 93 -5.60 -32.67 3.65
N ARG A 94 -4.99 -31.85 2.79
CA ARG A 94 -5.70 -30.99 1.82
C ARG A 94 -5.12 -31.11 0.41
N PRO A 95 -5.92 -30.81 -0.63
CA PRO A 95 -5.39 -30.67 -1.99
C PRO A 95 -4.32 -29.59 -2.06
N VAL A 96 -3.23 -29.86 -2.80
CA VAL A 96 -2.13 -28.89 -3.01
C VAL A 96 -2.65 -27.57 -3.58
N ALA A 97 -3.58 -27.63 -4.53
CA ALA A 97 -4.18 -26.45 -5.15
C ALA A 97 -4.90 -25.53 -4.15
N ASP A 98 -5.50 -26.08 -3.10
CA ASP A 98 -6.20 -25.28 -2.07
C ASP A 98 -5.20 -24.60 -1.14
N VAL A 99 -4.08 -25.27 -0.85
CA VAL A 99 -2.97 -24.70 -0.07
C VAL A 99 -2.26 -23.60 -0.86
N GLU A 100 -2.01 -23.81 -2.16
CA GLU A 100 -1.44 -22.80 -3.05
C GLU A 100 -2.35 -21.57 -3.16
N ALA A 101 -3.65 -21.78 -3.35
CA ALA A 101 -4.62 -20.69 -3.39
C ALA A 101 -4.67 -19.92 -2.06
N ALA A 102 -4.63 -20.62 -0.91
CA ALA A 102 -4.56 -19.99 0.40
C ALA A 102 -3.25 -19.21 0.61
N LEU A 103 -2.11 -19.73 0.17
CA LEU A 103 -0.81 -19.03 0.22
C LEU A 103 -0.81 -17.78 -0.65
N ALA A 104 -1.45 -17.81 -1.83
CA ALA A 104 -1.62 -16.64 -2.67
C ALA A 104 -2.52 -15.57 -2.02
N VAL A 105 -3.60 -15.98 -1.33
CA VAL A 105 -4.45 -15.07 -0.53
C VAL A 105 -3.66 -14.43 0.61
N LEU A 106 -2.84 -15.21 1.31
CA LEU A 106 -1.98 -14.69 2.38
C LEU A 106 -0.90 -13.75 1.81
N GLY A 107 -0.39 -14.06 0.62
CA GLY A 107 0.57 -13.23 -0.10
C GLY A 107 0.01 -11.87 -0.51
N SER A 108 -1.23 -11.81 -0.99
CA SER A 108 -1.90 -10.55 -1.32
C SER A 108 -2.16 -9.66 -0.09
N ARG A 109 -2.28 -10.28 1.09
CA ARG A 109 -2.37 -9.60 2.39
C ARG A 109 -1.02 -9.28 3.03
N GLY A 110 0.09 -9.62 2.37
CA GLY A 110 1.43 -9.33 2.86
C GLY A 110 1.94 -10.26 3.95
N LEU A 111 1.25 -11.35 4.25
CA LEU A 111 1.63 -12.35 5.27
C LEU A 111 2.50 -13.48 4.70
N VAL A 112 2.69 -13.52 3.39
CA VAL A 112 3.54 -14.49 2.72
C VAL A 112 4.25 -13.78 1.56
N GLY A 113 5.50 -14.15 1.29
CA GLY A 113 6.21 -13.79 0.07
C GLY A 113 6.40 -15.01 -0.84
N PHE A 114 6.63 -14.76 -2.13
CA PHE A 114 7.02 -15.81 -3.07
C PHE A 114 8.42 -15.50 -3.61
N ASP A 115 9.31 -16.49 -3.55
CA ASP A 115 10.65 -16.44 -4.11
C ASP A 115 10.59 -16.99 -5.54
N ALA A 116 10.60 -16.10 -6.53
CA ALA A 116 10.49 -16.48 -7.94
C ALA A 116 11.66 -17.35 -8.42
N THR A 117 12.84 -17.20 -7.81
CA THR A 117 14.05 -17.95 -8.20
C THR A 117 14.01 -19.37 -7.66
N ARG A 118 13.50 -19.55 -6.43
CA ARG A 118 13.41 -20.87 -5.79
C ARG A 118 12.07 -21.57 -6.05
N GLY A 119 11.06 -20.82 -6.49
CA GLY A 119 9.70 -21.33 -6.71
C GLY A 119 8.97 -21.69 -5.42
N VAL A 120 9.35 -21.09 -4.28
CA VAL A 120 8.78 -21.42 -2.97
C VAL A 120 8.19 -20.20 -2.28
N TYR A 121 7.17 -20.42 -1.46
CA TYR A 121 6.65 -19.40 -0.57
C TYR A 121 7.55 -19.25 0.65
N PHE A 122 7.46 -18.13 1.35
CA PHE A 122 8.11 -17.92 2.65
C PHE A 122 7.24 -17.04 3.53
N HIS A 123 7.29 -17.25 4.84
CA HIS A 123 6.55 -16.39 5.76
C HIS A 123 7.29 -15.06 5.90
N ARG A 124 6.57 -13.97 5.64
CA ARG A 124 6.97 -12.60 5.99
C ARG A 124 5.73 -11.88 6.48
N GLU A 125 5.88 -10.88 7.32
CA GLU A 125 4.80 -9.93 7.58
C GLU A 125 5.24 -8.59 7.00
N LEU A 126 4.53 -8.09 5.98
CA LEU A 126 4.78 -6.75 5.47
C LEU A 126 4.51 -5.77 6.62
N PRO A 127 5.53 -5.00 7.07
CA PRO A 127 5.33 -4.09 8.17
C PRO A 127 4.33 -3.01 7.76
N PHE A 128 3.19 -2.96 8.45
CA PHE A 128 2.28 -1.84 8.36
C PHE A 128 2.80 -0.74 9.28
N ASP A 129 3.73 0.05 8.76
CA ASP A 129 4.30 1.16 9.51
C ASP A 129 3.35 2.37 9.45
N LEU A 130 2.59 2.56 10.52
CA LEU A 130 1.70 3.72 10.71
C LEU A 130 2.45 5.05 10.62
N HIS A 131 3.73 5.11 10.99
CA HIS A 131 4.55 6.33 10.89
C HIS A 131 4.96 6.61 9.44
N GLN A 132 5.08 5.58 8.59
CA GLN A 132 5.33 5.78 7.16
C GLN A 132 4.11 6.32 6.42
N VAL A 133 2.88 6.13 6.91
CA VAL A 133 1.68 6.68 6.26
C VAL A 133 1.77 8.21 6.14
N GLU A 134 2.22 8.92 7.19
CA GLU A 134 2.40 10.37 7.14
C GLU A 134 3.56 10.79 6.24
N THR A 135 4.65 10.02 6.25
CA THR A 135 5.85 10.28 5.44
C THR A 135 5.55 10.11 3.94
N LEU A 136 4.75 9.10 3.59
CA LEU A 136 4.32 8.81 2.23
C LEU A 136 3.14 9.67 1.77
N GLN A 137 2.48 10.39 2.67
CA GLN A 137 1.36 11.28 2.36
C GLN A 137 1.64 12.74 2.75
N PRO A 138 2.53 13.46 2.00
CA PRO A 138 2.90 14.84 2.30
C PRO A 138 1.71 15.80 2.46
N ARG A 139 0.59 15.57 1.75
CA ARG A 139 -0.64 16.38 1.86
C ARG A 139 -1.33 16.21 3.22
N LEU A 140 -1.34 14.99 3.76
CA LEU A 140 -1.93 14.70 5.08
C LEU A 140 -1.05 15.26 6.20
N LYS A 141 0.27 15.09 6.10
CA LYS A 141 1.24 15.70 7.03
C LYS A 141 1.08 17.23 7.09
N ALA A 142 1.00 17.88 5.92
CA ALA A 142 0.78 19.32 5.85
C ALA A 142 -0.59 19.76 6.39
N ALA A 143 -1.63 18.92 6.24
CA ALA A 143 -2.95 19.18 6.81
C ALA A 143 -2.93 19.14 8.35
N ARG A 144 -2.30 18.12 8.94
CA ARG A 144 -2.13 18.00 10.40
C ARG A 144 -1.35 19.18 10.96
N ALA A 145 -0.28 19.60 10.30
CA ALA A 145 0.48 20.79 10.69
C ALA A 145 -0.37 22.07 10.70
N LEU A 146 -1.25 22.25 9.70
CA LEU A 146 -2.17 23.40 9.67
C LEU A 146 -3.13 23.41 10.88
N VAL A 147 -3.63 22.23 11.28
CA VAL A 147 -4.51 22.11 12.45
C VAL A 147 -3.73 22.36 13.74
N SER A 148 -2.56 21.72 13.92
CA SER A 148 -1.73 21.89 15.12
C SER A 148 -1.23 23.32 15.31
N ASP A 149 -0.95 24.02 14.21
CA ASP A 149 -0.53 25.43 14.23
C ASP A 149 -1.70 26.40 14.47
N GLY A 150 -2.95 25.92 14.62
CA GLY A 150 -4.12 26.78 14.79
C GLY A 150 -4.47 27.60 13.55
N LYS A 151 -4.06 27.15 12.36
CA LYS A 151 -4.25 27.83 11.06
C LYS A 151 -5.57 27.49 10.37
N VAL A 152 -6.44 26.75 11.03
CA VAL A 152 -7.77 26.35 10.55
C VAL A 152 -8.80 26.94 11.50
N ARG A 153 -9.74 27.72 10.98
CA ARG A 153 -10.83 28.32 11.75
C ARG A 153 -12.16 27.98 11.10
N VAL A 154 -13.17 27.67 11.92
CA VAL A 154 -14.56 27.54 11.44
C VAL A 154 -15.04 28.90 10.94
N ASP A 155 -15.71 28.93 9.81
CA ASP A 155 -16.20 30.16 9.19
C ASP A 155 -17.68 30.06 8.84
N GLY A 156 -18.53 30.59 9.72
CA GLY A 156 -19.97 30.70 9.48
C GLY A 156 -20.71 29.37 9.57
N ALA A 157 -21.25 28.91 8.44
CA ALA A 157 -22.21 27.80 8.36
C ALA A 157 -21.62 26.43 8.77
N GLN A 158 -22.51 25.45 8.98
CA GLN A 158 -22.11 24.06 9.24
C GLN A 158 -21.14 23.56 8.17
N ARG A 159 -19.95 23.13 8.60
CA ARG A 159 -18.87 22.55 7.80
C ARG A 159 -18.17 23.48 6.79
N GLU A 160 -18.10 24.77 7.10
CA GLU A 160 -17.25 25.75 6.41
C GLU A 160 -16.05 26.16 7.26
N ALA A 161 -14.87 26.23 6.64
CA ALA A 161 -13.63 26.60 7.32
C ALA A 161 -12.75 27.53 6.47
N VAL A 162 -12.03 28.40 7.15
CA VAL A 162 -10.93 29.20 6.58
C VAL A 162 -9.61 28.61 7.02
N VAL A 163 -8.74 28.36 6.06
CA VAL A 163 -7.41 27.79 6.27
C VAL A 163 -6.34 28.77 5.81
N GLU A 164 -5.40 29.11 6.66
CA GLU A 164 -4.29 29.99 6.30
C GLU A 164 -3.37 29.29 5.29
N GLY A 165 -3.15 29.94 4.14
CA GLY A 165 -2.11 29.58 3.18
C GLY A 165 -0.83 30.38 3.43
N SER A 166 0.15 30.23 2.55
CA SER A 166 1.42 30.96 2.64
C SER A 166 1.25 32.47 2.48
N ASP A 167 0.38 32.90 1.54
CA ASP A 167 0.19 34.32 1.21
C ASP A 167 -1.29 34.75 1.21
N VAL A 168 -2.22 33.80 1.24
CA VAL A 168 -3.67 34.04 1.15
C VAL A 168 -4.43 33.04 2.01
N GLN A 169 -5.61 33.43 2.48
CA GLN A 169 -6.53 32.52 3.15
C GLN A 169 -7.37 31.73 2.13
N HIS A 170 -7.59 30.46 2.41
CA HIS A 170 -8.40 29.57 1.58
C HIS A 170 -9.71 29.21 2.29
N ARG A 171 -10.82 29.34 1.58
CA ARG A 171 -12.14 28.92 2.07
C ARG A 171 -12.39 27.47 1.65
N VAL A 172 -12.84 26.67 2.59
CA VAL A 172 -13.18 25.26 2.44
C VAL A 172 -14.64 25.07 2.82
N ARG A 173 -15.35 24.27 2.03
CA ARG A 173 -16.73 23.86 2.30
C ARG A 173 -16.82 22.35 2.13
N LEU A 174 -17.20 21.65 3.19
CA LEU A 174 -17.42 20.19 3.13
C LEU A 174 -18.90 19.93 2.84
N LEU A 175 -19.17 19.29 1.71
CA LEU A 175 -20.51 19.03 1.20
C LEU A 175 -20.71 17.52 1.07
N GLU A 176 -21.96 17.07 1.11
CA GLU A 176 -22.30 15.66 0.85
C GLU A 176 -21.95 15.28 -0.59
N ASP A 177 -22.23 16.16 -1.55
CA ASP A 177 -21.93 15.97 -2.98
C ASP A 177 -20.50 16.39 -3.39
N GLY A 178 -19.60 16.48 -2.40
CA GLY A 178 -18.17 16.65 -2.62
C GLY A 178 -17.63 18.02 -2.23
N ASP A 179 -16.51 17.96 -1.52
CA ASP A 179 -15.85 19.13 -0.94
C ASP A 179 -15.43 20.16 -1.99
N ARG A 180 -15.32 21.41 -1.53
CA ARG A 180 -14.83 22.55 -2.31
C ARG A 180 -13.74 23.28 -1.55
N CYS A 181 -12.75 23.78 -2.27
CA CYS A 181 -11.70 24.63 -1.73
C CYS A 181 -11.24 25.68 -2.75
N THR A 182 -10.94 26.89 -2.29
CA THR A 182 -10.45 27.98 -3.16
C THR A 182 -8.96 27.89 -3.53
N CYS A 183 -8.26 26.82 -3.16
CA CYS A 183 -6.83 26.68 -3.44
C CYS A 183 -6.53 26.25 -4.89
N ARG A 184 -5.31 26.54 -5.36
CA ARG A 184 -4.86 26.19 -6.73
C ARG A 184 -4.95 24.69 -7.05
N TRP A 185 -4.66 23.82 -6.08
CA TRP A 185 -4.77 22.36 -6.27
C TRP A 185 -6.20 21.96 -6.64
N PHE A 186 -7.18 22.47 -5.87
CA PHE A 186 -8.58 22.17 -6.12
C PHE A 186 -9.06 22.81 -7.43
N ALA A 187 -8.66 24.06 -7.70
CA ALA A 187 -8.98 24.72 -8.97
C ALA A 187 -8.51 23.91 -10.19
N LYS A 188 -7.34 23.26 -10.10
CA LYS A 188 -6.76 22.45 -11.18
C LYS A 188 -7.36 21.05 -11.30
N HIS A 189 -7.69 20.41 -10.19
CA HIS A 189 -8.03 18.97 -10.17
C HIS A 189 -9.46 18.66 -9.77
N GLN A 190 -10.18 19.60 -9.15
CA GLN A 190 -11.60 19.49 -8.80
C GLN A 190 -11.99 18.15 -8.13
N GLY A 191 -11.13 17.65 -7.24
CA GLY A 191 -11.34 16.39 -6.52
C GLY A 191 -10.86 15.12 -7.25
N GLN A 192 -10.58 15.15 -8.56
CA GLN A 192 -10.17 13.96 -9.34
C GLN A 192 -8.82 13.36 -8.92
N ARG A 193 -7.96 14.14 -8.22
CA ARG A 193 -6.69 13.66 -7.64
C ARG A 193 -6.71 13.61 -6.11
N GLY A 194 -7.91 13.46 -5.56
CA GLY A 194 -8.16 13.49 -4.11
C GLY A 194 -8.07 14.89 -3.51
N PRO A 195 -8.35 15.00 -2.21
CA PRO A 195 -8.46 16.27 -1.50
C PRO A 195 -7.12 17.01 -1.43
N CYS A 196 -7.19 18.33 -1.36
CA CYS A 196 -6.02 19.15 -1.03
C CYS A 196 -5.77 19.10 0.49
N LYS A 197 -4.60 19.61 0.92
CA LYS A 197 -4.27 19.71 2.35
C LYS A 197 -5.28 20.54 3.16
N HIS A 198 -5.92 21.55 2.56
CA HIS A 198 -6.89 22.40 3.26
C HIS A 198 -8.23 21.68 3.52
N ILE A 199 -8.70 20.90 2.54
CA ILE A 199 -9.90 20.05 2.70
C ILE A 199 -9.65 19.01 3.80
N LEU A 200 -8.48 18.35 3.76
CA LEU A 200 -8.08 17.42 4.81
C LEU A 200 -7.99 18.09 6.18
N ALA A 201 -7.44 19.31 6.27
CA ALA A 201 -7.32 20.04 7.53
C ALA A 201 -8.69 20.43 8.10
N ALA A 202 -9.62 20.88 7.25
CA ALA A 202 -11.00 21.16 7.67
C ALA A 202 -11.72 19.89 8.14
N ARG A 203 -11.54 18.75 7.46
CA ARG A 203 -12.11 17.45 7.89
C ARG A 203 -11.60 17.04 9.25
N ILE A 204 -10.28 17.12 9.48
CA ILE A 204 -9.67 16.82 10.79
C ILE A 204 -10.28 17.72 11.88
N LEU A 205 -10.49 19.01 11.61
CA LEU A 205 -11.09 19.93 12.57
C LEU A 205 -12.53 19.51 12.92
N PHE A 206 -13.37 19.25 11.92
CA PHE A 206 -14.78 18.90 12.15
C PHE A 206 -15.01 17.47 12.67
N GLU A 207 -14.14 16.52 12.33
CA GLU A 207 -14.19 15.14 12.84
C GLU A 207 -13.55 15.03 14.24
N GLY A 208 -12.62 15.93 14.59
CA GLY A 208 -12.05 16.03 15.95
C GLY A 208 -12.99 16.68 16.97
N ASP A 209 -13.91 17.56 16.54
CA ASP A 209 -14.92 18.17 17.41
C ASP A 209 -15.97 17.15 17.88
N THR A 210 -16.32 16.17 17.03
CA THR A 210 -17.33 15.15 17.35
C THR A 210 -16.95 14.19 18.47
N ASP A 211 -15.66 14.04 18.78
CA ASP A 211 -15.18 13.21 19.91
C ASP A 211 -15.18 13.95 21.26
N THR A 212 -15.31 15.28 21.27
CA THR A 212 -15.25 16.09 22.51
C THR A 212 -16.63 16.33 23.11
N GLU A 213 -17.71 16.24 22.33
CA GLU A 213 -19.10 16.39 22.82
C GLU A 213 -19.71 15.09 23.41
N GLN A 214 -18.98 13.98 23.42
CA GLN A 214 -19.44 12.68 23.97
C GLN A 214 -18.70 12.22 25.24
N ARG A 215 -17.98 13.11 25.94
CA ARG A 215 -17.29 12.80 27.20
C ARG A 215 -17.84 13.57 28.39
#